data_AF-A0A828SUN6-F1
#
_entry.id   AF-A0A828SUN6-F1
#
_cell.length_a   1.000
_cell.length_b   1.000
_cell.length_c   1.000
_cell.angle_alpha   90.00
_cell.angle_beta   90.00
_cell.angle_gamma   90.00
#
_symmetry.space_group_name_H-M   'P 1'
#
loop_
_entity.id
_entity.type
_entity.pdbx_description
1 polymer ?
#
loop_
_entity_poly.entity_id
_entity_poly.type
_entity_poly.pdbx_seq_one_letter_code
_entity_poly.pdbx_strand_id
1 'polypeptide(L)' 'RKQGREEGQKKGREEGRIEEKSALIRKKLEKGKTISEIADDLEDTEENIAHLIEQFHLHIN' A
#
# COMPACT_ATOMS: atom_id res chain seq x y z
N ARG A 1 -1.52 31.92 -3.57
CA ARG A 1 -2.64 30.95 -3.39
C ARG A 1 -2.65 29.85 -4.48
N LYS A 2 -1.48 29.38 -4.95
CA LYS A 2 -1.36 28.27 -5.94
C LYS A 2 -0.79 26.99 -5.31
N GLN A 3 0.17 27.12 -4.39
CA GLN A 3 0.84 25.99 -3.72
C GLN A 3 -0.12 25.03 -3.01
N GLY A 4 -1.10 25.53 -2.25
CA GLY A 4 -2.03 24.65 -1.52
C GLY A 4 -2.92 23.74 -2.39
N ARG A 5 -3.11 24.05 -3.69
CA ARG A 5 -3.88 23.17 -4.60
C ARG A 5 -3.03 22.09 -5.25
N GLU A 6 -1.76 22.39 -5.54
CA GLU A 6 -0.82 21.40 -6.09
C GLU A 6 -0.40 20.39 -5.02
N GLU A 7 -0.18 20.84 -3.78
CA GLU A 7 0.14 19.95 -2.65
C GLU A 7 -1.02 19.00 -2.34
N GLY A 8 -2.26 19.50 -2.32
CA GLY A 8 -3.44 18.65 -2.12
C GLY A 8 -3.64 17.61 -3.23
N GLN A 9 -3.37 17.96 -4.49
CA GLN A 9 -3.44 16.98 -5.59
C GLN A 9 -2.33 15.93 -5.55
N LYS A 10 -1.09 16.33 -5.24
CA LYS A 10 0.03 15.38 -5.11
C LYS A 10 -0.21 14.41 -3.96
N LYS A 11 -0.63 14.92 -2.80
CA LYS A 11 -0.90 14.11 -1.62
C LYS A 11 -2.04 13.10 -1.86
N GLY A 12 -3.15 13.53 -2.46
CA GLY A 12 -4.26 12.62 -2.77
C GLY A 12 -3.91 11.55 -3.82
N ARG A 13 -3.02 11.83 -4.77
CA ARG A 13 -2.52 10.82 -5.71
C ARG A 13 -1.62 9.79 -5.04
N GLU A 14 -0.76 10.25 -4.13
CA GLU A 14 0.16 9.38 -3.40
C GLU A 14 -0.60 8.50 -2.40
N GLU A 15 -1.55 9.07 -1.66
CA GLU A 15 -2.47 8.32 -0.78
C GLU A 15 -3.26 7.28 -1.58
N GLY A 16 -3.83 7.64 -2.73
CA GLY A 16 -4.55 6.69 -3.60
C GLY A 16 -3.67 5.54 -4.11
N ARG A 17 -2.39 5.82 -4.42
CA ARG A 17 -1.44 4.78 -4.86
C ARG A 17 -1.09 3.82 -3.72
N ILE A 18 -0.96 4.34 -2.50
CA ILE A 18 -0.73 3.52 -1.30
C ILE A 18 -1.96 2.65 -1.05
N GLU A 19 -3.17 3.21 -1.00
CA GLU A 19 -4.40 2.45 -0.79
C GLU A 19 -4.61 1.34 -1.83
N GLU A 20 -4.35 1.62 -3.11
CA GLU A 20 -4.48 0.63 -4.19
C GLU A 20 -3.49 -0.54 -3.99
N LYS A 21 -2.23 -0.24 -3.68
CA LYS A 21 -1.21 -1.26 -3.42
C LYS A 21 -1.60 -2.13 -2.22
N SER A 22 -2.15 -1.53 -1.19
CA SER A 22 -2.59 -2.21 0.03
C SER A 22 -3.79 -3.10 -0.19
N ALA A 23 -4.74 -2.67 -1.03
CA ALA A 23 -5.86 -3.51 -1.43
C ALA A 23 -5.38 -4.74 -2.21
N LEU A 24 -4.37 -4.59 -3.07
CA LEU A 24 -3.76 -5.71 -3.78
C LEU A 24 -3.06 -6.70 -2.83
N ILE A 25 -2.32 -6.20 -1.83
CA ILE A 25 -1.67 -7.03 -0.81
C ILE A 25 -2.73 -7.82 -0.02
N ARG A 26 -3.78 -7.15 0.48
CA ARG A 26 -4.89 -7.80 1.21
C ARG A 26 -5.54 -8.92 0.38
N LYS A 27 -5.88 -8.65 -0.88
CA LYS A 27 -6.48 -9.64 -1.78
C LYS A 27 -5.57 -10.84 -2.04
N LYS A 28 -4.25 -10.65 -2.05
CA LYS A 28 -3.29 -11.76 -2.21
C LYS A 28 -3.16 -12.57 -0.91
N LEU A 29 -3.15 -11.93 0.25
CA LEU A 29 -3.20 -12.59 1.55
C LEU A 29 -4.49 -13.43 1.72
N GLU A 30 -5.64 -12.91 1.31
CA GLU A 30 -6.92 -13.65 1.30
C GLU A 30 -6.88 -14.92 0.43
N LYS A 31 -6.04 -14.91 -0.62
CA LYS A 31 -5.79 -16.08 -1.47
C LYS A 31 -4.76 -17.04 -0.89
N GLY A 32 -4.22 -16.75 0.30
CA GLY A 32 -3.20 -17.55 0.97
C GLY A 32 -1.78 -17.36 0.44
N LYS A 33 -1.49 -16.27 -0.29
CA LYS A 33 -0.13 -15.97 -0.74
C LYS A 33 0.76 -15.53 0.42
N THR A 34 2.02 -15.92 0.36
CA THR A 34 3.06 -15.52 1.33
C THR A 34 3.60 -14.13 1.02
N ILE A 35 4.31 -13.52 1.99
CA ILE A 35 4.94 -12.20 1.83
C ILE A 35 5.92 -12.20 0.64
N SER A 36 6.74 -13.24 0.49
CA SER A 36 7.67 -13.39 -0.64
C SER A 36 6.97 -13.42 -2.00
N GLU A 37 5.91 -14.22 -2.15
CA GLU A 37 5.15 -14.27 -3.40
C GLU A 37 4.45 -12.93 -3.71
N ILE A 38 4.04 -12.19 -2.69
CA ILE A 38 3.44 -10.87 -2.85
C ILE A 38 4.50 -9.85 -3.26
N ALA A 39 5.70 -9.92 -2.68
CA ALA A 39 6.84 -9.08 -3.03
C ALA A 39 7.24 -9.30 -4.49
N ASP A 40 7.36 -10.55 -4.93
CA ASP A 40 7.61 -10.91 -6.33
C ASP A 40 6.49 -10.42 -7.26
N ASP A 41 5.23 -10.66 -6.91
CA ASP A 41 4.07 -10.25 -7.71
C ASP A 41 3.92 -8.73 -7.86
N LEU A 42 4.40 -7.96 -6.87
CA LEU A 42 4.29 -6.49 -6.83
C LEU A 42 5.61 -5.80 -7.19
N GLU A 43 6.62 -6.57 -7.59
CA GLU A 43 7.99 -6.10 -7.87
C GLU A 43 8.52 -5.19 -6.74
N ASP A 44 8.34 -5.65 -5.51
CA ASP A 44 8.69 -4.93 -4.28
C ASP A 44 9.53 -5.81 -3.35
N THR A 45 10.01 -5.25 -2.25
CA THR A 45 10.76 -6.01 -1.24
C THR A 45 9.84 -6.58 -0.18
N GLU A 46 10.22 -7.73 0.38
CA GLU A 46 9.51 -8.35 1.49
C GLU A 46 9.38 -7.40 2.69
N GLU A 47 10.42 -6.63 3.02
CA GLU A 47 10.34 -5.64 4.10
C GLU A 47 9.26 -4.59 3.84
N ASN A 48 9.14 -4.10 2.60
CA ASN A 48 8.16 -3.08 2.27
C ASN A 48 6.72 -3.66 2.28
N ILE A 49 6.54 -4.90 1.80
CA ILE A 49 5.26 -5.60 1.90
C ILE A 49 4.87 -5.84 3.36
N ALA A 50 5.80 -6.31 4.19
CA ALA A 50 5.56 -6.52 5.62
C ALA A 50 5.17 -5.21 6.32
N HIS A 51 5.90 -4.12 6.05
CA HIS A 51 5.59 -2.81 6.59
C HIS A 51 4.19 -2.33 6.18
N LEU A 52 3.83 -2.50 4.90
CA LEU A 52 2.48 -2.17 4.42
C LEU A 52 1.42 -3.01 5.16
N ILE A 53 1.59 -4.31 5.30
CA ILE A 53 0.66 -5.18 6.04
C ILE A 53 0.46 -4.69 7.48
N GLU A 54 1.55 -4.37 8.18
CA GLU A 54 1.49 -3.83 9.54
C GLU A 54 0.69 -2.52 9.61
N GLN A 55 0.94 -1.59 8.67
CA GLN A 55 0.20 -0.33 8.60
C GLN A 55 -1.31 -0.55 8.51
N PHE A 56 -1.78 -1.54 7.74
CA PHE A 56 -3.23 -1.79 7.60
C PHE A 56 -3.85 -2.61 8.72
N HIS A 57 -3.10 -3.50 9.38
CA HIS A 57 -3.59 -4.22 10.57
C HIS A 57 -3.76 -3.28 11.77
N LEU A 58 -2.88 -2.28 11.91
CA LEU A 58 -2.99 -1.28 12.98
C LEU A 58 -4.21 -0.36 12.83
N HIS A 59 -4.73 -0.19 11.60
CA HIS A 59 -5.94 0.60 11.33
C HIS A 59 -7.26 -0.17 11.58
N ILE A 60 -7.22 -1.45 11.96
CA ILE A 60 -8.43 -2.27 12.26
C ILE A 60 -8.76 -2.31 13.77
N ASN A 61 -8.02 -1.57 14.63
CA ASN A 61 -8.36 -1.44 16.06
C ASN A 61 -9.27 -0.25 16.36
#